data_AF-A0ABC8S564-F1
#
_entry.id   AF-A0ABC8S564-F1
#
_cell.length_a   1.000
_cell.length_b   1.000
_cell.length_c   1.000
_cell.angle_alpha   90.00
_cell.angle_beta   90.00
_cell.angle_gamma   90.00
#
_symmetry.space_group_name_H-M   'P 1'
#
loop_
_entity.id
_entity.type
_entity.pdbx_description
1 polymer ?
#
loop_
_entity_poly.entity_id
_entity_poly.type
_entity_poly.pdbx_seq_one_letter_code
_entity_poly.pdbx_strand_id
1 'polypeptide(L)'
;GGKLGSNPQSRDLVLQLVERILSAPKARTILVNGAVRKGERLMPPLALDLLLRVTFPASSARVKATERFEAIYPTLKEVALAGSPGSKAMKQVSQQILTFAMKAAGEGIPELSREATSIFIWCLTQNPDCYKQWDKIYIDNLEVSTVFLRKLNKEWKELSVKHSSLEALGQTLKSFRHKNVEALAGDEEDAARLALFKEADKHSKVILGKLSRGHGCVKSMAFVIIALAVGATLVSPSMESWDWNKFSVLFSAHQSS
;
A
#
# COMPACT_ATOMS: atom_id res chain seq x y z
N GLY A 1 19.07 7.96 26.61
CA GLY A 1 20.04 7.11 25.90
C GLY A 1 20.23 5.83 26.69
N GLY A 2 19.71 4.70 26.19
CA GLY A 2 19.84 3.39 26.83
C GLY A 2 20.39 2.41 25.81
N LYS A 3 21.61 1.93 26.04
CA LYS A 3 22.35 1.02 25.20
C LYS A 3 21.71 -0.38 25.28
N LEU A 4 20.64 -0.63 24.51
CA LEU A 4 20.11 -1.99 24.28
C LEU A 4 20.99 -2.77 23.29
N GLY A 5 22.30 -2.74 23.52
CA GLY A 5 23.24 -3.55 22.75
C GLY A 5 23.09 -5.00 23.20
N SER A 6 22.30 -5.79 22.46
CA SER A 6 22.24 -7.24 22.62
C SER A 6 23.66 -7.81 22.65
N ASN A 7 23.95 -8.69 23.61
CA ASN A 7 25.22 -9.38 23.73
C ASN A 7 25.61 -9.96 22.35
N PRO A 8 26.77 -9.58 21.77
CA PRO A 8 27.18 -10.06 20.45
C PRO A 8 27.13 -11.58 20.30
N GLN A 9 27.45 -12.33 21.37
CA GLN A 9 27.38 -13.79 21.39
C GLN A 9 25.94 -14.30 21.32
N SER A 10 25.02 -13.72 22.11
CA SER A 10 23.60 -14.09 22.07
C SER A 10 22.98 -13.78 20.70
N ARG A 11 23.32 -12.62 20.13
CA ARG A 11 22.90 -12.26 18.77
C ARG A 11 23.39 -13.27 17.74
N ASP A 12 24.65 -13.68 17.84
CA ASP A 12 25.26 -14.65 16.93
C ASP A 12 24.55 -16.01 17.00
N LEU A 13 24.31 -16.53 18.21
CA LEU A 13 23.60 -17.79 18.43
C LEU A 13 22.16 -17.75 17.89
N VAL A 14 21.44 -16.64 18.09
CA VAL A 14 20.09 -16.45 17.55
C VAL A 14 20.11 -16.46 16.02
N LEU A 15 21.04 -15.73 15.40
CA LEU A 15 21.17 -15.72 13.94
C LEU A 15 21.51 -17.11 13.39
N GLN A 16 22.46 -17.82 14.01
CA GLN A 16 22.82 -19.19 13.60
C GLN A 16 21.62 -20.14 13.66
N LEU A 17 20.80 -20.03 14.71
CA LEU A 17 19.58 -20.83 14.85
C LEU A 17 18.58 -20.51 13.74
N VAL A 18 18.30 -19.23 13.49
CA VAL A 18 17.35 -18.82 12.46
C VAL A 18 17.84 -19.22 11.07
N GLU A 19 19.11 -19.01 10.76
CA GLU A 19 19.71 -19.43 9.49
C GLU A 19 19.61 -20.94 9.29
N ARG A 20 19.88 -21.73 10.33
CA ARG A 20 19.70 -23.18 10.28
C ARG A 20 18.25 -23.56 9.99
N ILE A 21 17.28 -22.93 10.66
CA ILE A 21 15.85 -23.16 10.38
C ILE A 21 15.51 -22.81 8.93
N LEU A 22 15.98 -21.65 8.44
CA LEU A 22 15.68 -21.18 7.09
C LEU A 22 16.41 -21.97 5.99
N SER A 23 17.53 -22.62 6.32
CA SER A 23 18.25 -23.52 5.41
C SER A 23 17.49 -24.82 5.13
N ALA A 24 16.50 -25.19 5.96
CA ALA A 24 15.74 -26.41 5.76
C ALA A 24 14.83 -26.31 4.51
N PRO A 25 14.72 -27.38 3.70
CA PRO A 25 13.81 -27.40 2.57
C PRO A 25 12.37 -27.08 3.00
N LYS A 26 11.70 -26.20 2.25
CA LYS A 26 10.31 -25.74 2.52
C LYS A 26 10.12 -24.94 3.81
N ALA A 27 11.19 -24.55 4.52
CA ALA A 27 11.08 -23.76 5.76
C ALA A 27 10.18 -22.53 5.60
N ARG A 28 10.41 -21.73 4.54
CA ARG A 28 9.57 -20.56 4.21
C ARG A 28 8.09 -20.92 4.15
N THR A 29 7.71 -21.92 3.36
CA THR A 29 6.31 -22.34 3.20
C THR A 29 5.69 -22.79 4.53
N ILE A 30 6.43 -23.57 5.32
CA ILE A 30 5.97 -24.05 6.62
C ILE A 30 5.75 -22.89 7.59
N LEU A 31 6.70 -21.94 7.64
CA LEU A 31 6.64 -20.79 8.54
C LEU A 31 5.51 -19.83 8.15
N VAL A 32 5.33 -19.54 6.87
CA VAL A 32 4.28 -18.65 6.37
C VAL A 32 2.89 -19.26 6.59
N ASN A 33 2.71 -20.54 6.25
CA ASN A 33 1.44 -21.24 6.49
C ASN A 33 1.14 -21.42 7.99
N GLY A 34 2.20 -21.54 8.80
CA GLY A 34 2.14 -21.65 10.26
C GLY A 34 2.23 -20.32 11.01
N ALA A 35 2.23 -19.18 10.32
CA ALA A 35 2.51 -17.88 10.92
C ALA A 35 1.47 -17.47 11.98
N VAL A 36 0.24 -17.97 11.83
CA VAL A 36 -0.85 -17.79 12.79
C VAL A 36 -1.43 -19.15 13.15
N ARG A 37 -1.40 -19.52 14.43
CA ARG A 37 -1.97 -20.78 14.93
C ARG A 37 -2.76 -20.51 16.21
N LYS A 38 -4.03 -20.95 16.24
CA LYS A 38 -4.94 -20.76 17.39
C LYS A 38 -5.03 -19.29 17.87
N GLY A 39 -4.91 -18.33 16.95
CA GLY A 39 -4.94 -16.90 17.26
C GLY A 39 -3.59 -16.30 17.67
N GLU A 40 -2.58 -17.11 17.92
CA GLU A 40 -1.22 -16.66 18.24
C GLU A 40 -0.37 -16.48 16.98
N ARG A 41 0.50 -15.47 16.99
CA ARG A 41 1.41 -15.16 15.88
C ARG A 41 2.81 -15.62 16.21
N LEU A 42 3.43 -16.33 15.27
CA LEU A 42 4.84 -16.69 15.35
C LEU A 42 5.74 -15.45 15.44
N MET A 43 5.39 -14.40 14.70
CA MET A 43 6.11 -13.12 14.73
C MET A 43 5.13 -11.97 15.02
N PRO A 44 5.08 -11.48 16.27
CA PRO A 44 4.25 -10.35 16.65
C PRO A 44 4.69 -9.03 15.99
N PRO A 45 3.83 -8.00 15.90
CA PRO A 45 4.17 -6.69 15.31
C PRO A 45 5.43 -6.03 15.88
N LEU A 46 5.63 -6.11 17.20
CA LEU A 46 6.83 -5.56 17.84
C LEU A 46 8.12 -6.28 17.39
N ALA A 47 8.05 -7.59 17.17
CA ALA A 47 9.19 -8.35 16.67
C ALA A 47 9.55 -7.95 15.24
N LEU A 48 8.55 -7.66 14.40
CA LEU A 48 8.77 -7.12 13.05
C LEU A 48 9.44 -5.74 13.10
N ASP A 49 8.97 -4.87 13.99
CA ASP A 49 9.54 -3.53 14.19
C ASP A 49 11.02 -3.58 14.65
N LEU A 50 11.34 -4.49 15.58
CA LEU A 50 12.73 -4.74 15.98
C LEU A 50 13.57 -5.30 14.83
N LEU A 51 13.05 -6.31 14.11
CA LEU A 51 13.73 -6.90 12.97
C LEU A 51 14.04 -5.85 11.90
N LEU A 52 13.08 -4.98 11.61
CA LEU A 52 13.21 -3.90 10.64
C LEU A 52 14.38 -2.97 11.03
N ARG A 53 14.47 -2.53 12.29
CA ARG A 53 15.55 -1.64 12.75
C ARG A 53 16.94 -2.30 12.77
N VAL A 54 17.03 -3.58 13.13
CA VAL A 54 18.34 -4.28 13.12
C VAL A 54 18.80 -4.64 11.71
N THR A 55 17.87 -4.75 10.76
CA THR A 55 18.15 -5.01 9.34
C THR A 55 18.60 -3.74 8.62
N PHE A 56 17.96 -2.61 8.90
CA PHE A 56 18.26 -1.32 8.25
C PHE A 56 18.74 -0.27 9.25
N PRO A 57 19.87 -0.49 9.95
CA PRO A 57 20.44 0.52 10.83
C PRO A 57 21.06 1.67 10.02
N ALA A 58 21.34 2.80 10.69
CA ALA A 58 22.16 3.86 10.10
C ALA A 58 23.53 3.31 9.65
N SER A 59 24.10 3.88 8.59
CA SER A 59 25.37 3.40 8.01
C SER A 59 26.50 3.27 9.03
N SER A 60 26.57 4.19 10.00
CA SER A 60 27.56 4.18 11.09
C SER A 60 27.35 3.06 12.13
N ALA A 61 26.14 2.50 12.21
CA ALA A 61 25.77 1.43 13.14
C ALA A 61 25.77 0.03 12.49
N ARG A 62 26.10 -0.06 11.20
CA ARG A 62 26.22 -1.33 10.49
C ARG A 62 27.38 -2.14 11.08
N VAL A 63 27.13 -3.43 11.28
CA VAL A 63 28.11 -4.40 11.79
C VAL A 63 28.07 -5.65 10.92
N LYS A 64 29.04 -6.56 11.08
CA LYS A 64 29.06 -7.84 10.33
C LYS A 64 27.77 -8.65 10.45
N ALA A 65 27.06 -8.54 11.58
CA ALA A 65 25.77 -9.21 11.77
C ALA A 65 24.63 -8.59 10.95
N THR A 66 24.75 -7.35 10.47
CA THR A 66 23.71 -6.67 9.67
C THR A 66 23.44 -7.41 8.37
N GLU A 67 24.49 -7.89 7.67
CA GLU A 67 24.34 -8.67 6.42
C GLU A 67 23.55 -9.96 6.63
N ARG A 68 23.70 -10.58 7.81
CA ARG A 68 22.96 -11.78 8.20
C ARG A 68 21.49 -11.49 8.44
N PHE A 69 21.18 -10.35 9.09
CA PHE A 69 19.79 -9.88 9.21
C PHE A 69 19.17 -9.59 7.84
N GLU A 70 19.90 -8.93 6.94
CA GLU A 70 19.45 -8.66 5.57
C GLU A 70 19.11 -9.94 4.81
N ALA A 71 19.90 -11.01 4.98
CA ALA A 71 19.65 -12.31 4.34
C ALA A 71 18.36 -12.99 4.85
N ILE A 72 18.09 -12.97 6.16
CA ILE A 72 16.90 -13.62 6.75
C ILE A 72 15.64 -12.76 6.69
N TYR A 73 15.79 -11.44 6.56
CA TYR A 73 14.72 -10.45 6.66
C TYR A 73 13.54 -10.72 5.72
N PRO A 74 13.72 -10.99 4.41
CA PRO A 74 12.59 -11.16 3.50
C PRO A 74 11.61 -12.25 3.95
N THR A 75 12.14 -13.39 4.42
CA THR A 75 11.32 -14.51 4.90
C THR A 75 10.62 -14.17 6.20
N LEU A 76 11.33 -13.58 7.17
CA LEU A 76 10.73 -13.22 8.45
C LEU A 76 9.69 -12.11 8.34
N LYS A 77 9.91 -11.11 7.48
CA LYS A 77 8.90 -10.10 7.13
C LYS A 77 7.63 -10.79 6.62
N GLU A 78 7.77 -11.72 5.68
CA GLU A 78 6.60 -12.42 5.14
C GLU A 78 5.83 -13.19 6.21
N VAL A 79 6.53 -13.87 7.12
CA VAL A 79 5.93 -14.54 8.27
C VAL A 79 5.18 -13.54 9.17
N ALA A 80 5.75 -12.38 9.45
CA ALA A 80 5.10 -11.36 10.27
C ALA A 80 3.83 -10.78 9.64
N LEU A 81 3.85 -10.59 8.31
CA LEU A 81 2.74 -10.03 7.55
C LEU A 81 1.69 -11.09 7.14
N ALA A 82 1.99 -12.38 7.33
CA ALA A 82 1.08 -13.47 6.99
C ALA A 82 -0.15 -13.52 7.91
N GLY A 83 -1.22 -14.11 7.38
CA GLY A 83 -2.50 -14.32 8.05
C GLY A 83 -3.67 -14.06 7.11
N SER A 84 -4.89 -14.38 7.56
CA SER A 84 -6.09 -14.28 6.73
C SER A 84 -6.45 -12.81 6.45
N PRO A 85 -6.45 -12.36 5.17
CA PRO A 85 -6.86 -11.01 4.79
C PRO A 85 -8.28 -10.69 5.28
N GLY A 86 -8.52 -9.45 5.72
CA GLY A 86 -9.83 -8.99 6.19
C GLY A 86 -10.28 -9.52 7.56
N SER A 87 -9.57 -10.49 8.16
CA SER A 87 -9.89 -11.00 9.49
C SER A 87 -9.77 -9.92 10.58
N LYS A 88 -10.54 -10.06 11.68
CA LYS A 88 -10.48 -9.14 12.82
C LYS A 88 -9.07 -9.00 13.38
N ALA A 89 -8.36 -10.13 13.52
CA ALA A 89 -6.98 -10.16 13.99
C ALA A 89 -6.02 -9.43 13.02
N MET A 90 -6.20 -9.61 11.70
CA MET A 90 -5.37 -8.92 10.71
C MET A 90 -5.60 -7.40 10.74
N LYS A 91 -6.86 -6.96 10.89
CA LYS A 91 -7.20 -5.53 11.00
C LYS A 91 -6.52 -4.85 12.18
N GLN A 92 -6.51 -5.49 13.35
CA GLN A 92 -5.83 -4.95 14.53
C GLN A 92 -4.30 -4.92 14.34
N VAL A 93 -3.74 -5.98 13.76
CA VAL A 93 -2.30 -6.11 13.52
C VAL A 93 -1.81 -5.08 12.52
N SER A 94 -2.55 -4.83 11.43
CA SER A 94 -2.16 -3.82 10.45
C SER A 94 -2.15 -2.42 11.04
N GLN A 95 -3.06 -2.07 11.96
CA GLN A 95 -3.04 -0.79 12.68
C GLN A 95 -1.82 -0.63 13.60
N GLN A 96 -1.43 -1.70 14.29
CA GLN A 96 -0.22 -1.69 15.12
C GLN A 96 1.04 -1.52 14.25
N ILE A 97 1.16 -2.32 13.19
CA ILE A 97 2.28 -2.26 12.25
C ILE A 97 2.35 -0.89 11.56
N LEU A 98 1.20 -0.30 11.21
CA LEU A 98 1.14 1.05 10.62
C LEU A 98 1.83 2.10 11.51
N THR A 99 1.60 2.01 12.84
CA THR A 99 2.22 2.92 13.82
C THR A 99 3.73 2.78 13.85
N PHE A 100 4.23 1.54 13.85
CA PHE A 100 5.66 1.25 13.83
C PHE A 100 6.31 1.71 12.53
N ALA A 101 5.68 1.43 11.40
CA ALA A 101 6.14 1.85 10.08
C ALA A 101 6.20 3.38 9.94
N MET A 102 5.20 4.11 10.46
CA MET A 102 5.21 5.57 10.48
C MET A 102 6.43 6.10 11.25
N LYS A 103 6.67 5.57 12.46
CA LYS A 103 7.82 5.97 13.29
C LYS A 103 9.15 5.66 12.60
N ALA A 104 9.33 4.42 12.15
CA ALA A 104 10.55 3.98 11.48
C ALA A 104 10.86 4.81 10.22
N ALA A 105 9.83 5.21 9.48
CA ALA A 105 10.01 6.06 8.30
C ALA A 105 10.49 7.49 8.62
N GLY A 106 10.19 7.98 9.83
CA GLY A 106 10.61 9.28 10.34
C GLY A 106 11.97 9.30 11.04
N GLU A 107 12.68 8.16 11.14
CA GLU A 107 13.98 8.08 11.83
C GLU A 107 15.16 8.65 11.00
N GLY A 108 14.90 9.15 9.78
CA GLY A 108 15.94 9.78 8.94
C GLY A 108 16.94 8.81 8.31
N ILE A 109 16.71 7.50 8.40
CA ILE A 109 17.55 6.46 7.80
C ILE A 109 16.95 6.06 6.43
N PRO A 110 17.63 6.30 5.29
CA PRO A 110 17.02 6.14 3.97
C PRO A 110 16.49 4.74 3.66
N GLU A 111 17.27 3.70 3.95
CA GLU A 111 16.93 2.30 3.70
C GLU A 111 15.77 1.84 4.58
N LEU A 112 15.81 2.21 5.86
CA LEU A 112 14.73 1.96 6.82
C LEU A 112 13.44 2.65 6.37
N SER A 113 13.53 3.92 5.98
CA SER A 113 12.38 4.71 5.56
C SER A 113 11.74 4.16 4.29
N ARG A 114 12.56 3.72 3.31
CA ARG A 114 12.08 3.07 2.09
C ARG A 114 11.29 1.80 2.39
N GLU A 115 11.80 0.96 3.29
CA GLU A 115 11.17 -0.31 3.63
C GLU A 115 9.94 -0.11 4.53
N ALA A 116 10.03 0.76 5.53
CA ALA A 116 8.91 1.15 6.39
C ALA A 116 7.76 1.75 5.57
N THR A 117 8.06 2.55 4.54
CA THR A 117 7.03 3.06 3.62
C THR A 117 6.31 1.93 2.88
N SER A 118 7.02 0.89 2.43
CA SER A 118 6.39 -0.28 1.78
C SER A 118 5.44 -1.00 2.74
N ILE A 119 5.85 -1.19 4.00
CA ILE A 119 5.04 -1.81 5.05
C ILE A 119 3.82 -0.94 5.39
N PHE A 120 4.00 0.38 5.48
CA PHE A 120 2.92 1.34 5.71
C PHE A 120 1.84 1.22 4.64
N ILE A 121 2.23 1.23 3.37
CA ILE A 121 1.31 1.06 2.24
C ILE A 121 0.63 -0.30 2.30
N TRP A 122 1.36 -1.37 2.62
CA TRP A 122 0.74 -2.70 2.82
C TRP A 122 -0.36 -2.66 3.89
N CYS A 123 -0.14 -1.97 5.03
CA CYS A 123 -1.17 -1.85 6.07
C CYS A 123 -2.45 -1.17 5.56
N LEU A 124 -2.32 -0.16 4.70
CA LEU A 124 -3.46 0.52 4.07
C LEU A 124 -4.31 -0.42 3.19
N THR A 125 -3.71 -1.48 2.63
CA THR A 125 -4.45 -2.47 1.83
C THR A 125 -5.19 -3.50 2.69
N GLN A 126 -4.76 -3.69 3.95
CA GLN A 126 -5.31 -4.71 4.85
C GLN A 126 -6.53 -4.21 5.64
N ASN A 127 -6.57 -2.92 6.00
CA ASN A 127 -7.62 -2.38 6.86
C ASN A 127 -7.96 -0.92 6.51
N PRO A 128 -9.23 -0.62 6.14
CA PRO A 128 -9.65 0.76 5.89
C PRO A 128 -9.48 1.69 7.10
N ASP A 129 -9.51 1.17 8.33
CA ASP A 129 -9.28 2.00 9.52
C ASP A 129 -7.83 2.51 9.63
N CYS A 130 -6.88 1.92 8.90
CA CYS A 130 -5.53 2.47 8.78
C CYS A 130 -5.54 3.87 8.11
N TYR A 131 -6.49 4.15 7.22
CA TYR A 131 -6.65 5.50 6.65
C TYR A 131 -7.13 6.52 7.69
N LYS A 132 -8.06 6.12 8.55
CA LYS A 132 -8.52 6.99 9.65
C LYS A 132 -7.39 7.26 10.64
N GLN A 133 -6.57 6.25 10.91
CA GLN A 133 -5.40 6.40 11.77
C GLN A 133 -4.36 7.32 11.14
N TRP A 134 -4.08 7.17 9.85
CA TRP A 134 -3.20 8.07 9.12
C TRP A 134 -3.74 9.51 9.13
N ASP A 135 -5.05 9.68 8.95
CA ASP A 135 -5.70 10.98 8.97
C ASP A 135 -5.49 11.76 10.28
N LYS A 136 -5.59 11.05 11.42
CA LYS A 136 -5.39 11.63 12.75
C LYS A 136 -3.98 12.14 12.99
N ILE A 137 -2.98 11.48 12.44
CA ILE A 137 -1.54 11.77 12.71
C ILE A 137 -0.87 12.55 11.58
N TYR A 138 -1.63 12.94 10.55
CA TYR A 138 -1.09 13.47 9.30
C TYR A 138 -0.27 14.76 9.48
N ILE A 139 -0.80 15.73 10.22
CA ILE A 139 -0.17 17.04 10.41
C ILE A 139 1.11 16.95 11.24
N ASP A 140 1.10 16.06 12.23
CA ASP A 140 2.26 15.79 13.08
C ASP A 140 3.37 15.04 12.33
N ASN A 141 3.02 14.33 11.26
CA ASN A 141 3.93 13.49 10.47
C ASN A 141 3.93 13.91 9.00
N LEU A 142 3.86 15.22 8.73
CA LEU A 142 3.67 15.75 7.37
C LEU A 142 4.80 15.36 6.41
N GLU A 143 6.06 15.44 6.86
CA GLU A 143 7.22 15.06 6.06
C GLU A 143 7.16 13.59 5.62
N VAL A 144 6.97 12.69 6.60
CA VAL A 144 6.84 11.25 6.36
C VAL A 144 5.61 10.94 5.49
N SER A 145 4.49 11.60 5.76
CA SER A 145 3.25 11.45 4.97
C SER A 145 3.44 11.91 3.52
N THR A 146 4.27 12.92 3.27
CA THR A 146 4.60 13.38 1.92
C THR A 146 5.38 12.31 1.15
N VAL A 147 6.33 11.64 1.80
CA VAL A 147 7.04 10.47 1.23
C VAL A 147 6.06 9.35 0.88
N PHE A 148 5.10 9.06 1.78
CA PHE A 148 4.09 8.03 1.56
C PHE A 148 3.19 8.36 0.37
N LEU A 149 2.69 9.60 0.30
CA LEU A 149 1.88 10.09 -0.82
C LEU A 149 2.64 10.06 -2.15
N ARG A 150 3.92 10.44 -2.13
CA ARG A 150 4.80 10.37 -3.32
C ARG A 150 4.94 8.92 -3.81
N LYS A 151 5.17 7.96 -2.90
CA LYS A 151 5.28 6.54 -3.25
C LYS A 151 3.95 5.97 -3.76
N LEU A 152 2.83 6.23 -3.05
CA LEU A 152 1.48 5.85 -3.50
C LEU A 152 1.17 6.36 -4.90
N ASN A 153 1.56 7.61 -5.20
CA ASN A 153 1.37 8.19 -6.52
C ASN A 153 2.21 7.48 -7.60
N LYS A 154 3.48 7.14 -7.29
CA LYS A 154 4.41 6.44 -8.20
C LYS A 154 3.94 5.02 -8.50
N GLU A 155 3.54 4.27 -7.48
CA GLU A 155 3.18 2.85 -7.55
C GLU A 155 1.67 2.62 -7.74
N TRP A 156 0.93 3.68 -8.09
CA TRP A 156 -0.53 3.67 -8.15
C TRP A 156 -1.11 2.49 -8.92
N LYS A 157 -0.56 2.13 -10.09
CA LYS A 157 -1.10 1.07 -10.96
C LYS A 157 -1.11 -0.30 -10.26
N GLU A 158 -0.07 -0.59 -9.48
CA GLU A 158 0.06 -1.86 -8.76
C GLU A 158 -0.78 -1.88 -7.50
N LEU A 159 -0.87 -0.74 -6.81
CA LEU A 159 -1.57 -0.60 -5.54
C LEU A 159 -3.09 -0.46 -5.72
N SER A 160 -3.55 0.17 -6.80
CA SER A 160 -4.98 0.36 -7.06
C SER A 160 -5.73 -0.95 -7.23
N VAL A 161 -5.06 -1.99 -7.73
CA VAL A 161 -5.63 -3.35 -7.85
C VAL A 161 -5.74 -4.03 -6.49
N LYS A 162 -4.83 -3.74 -5.57
CA LYS A 162 -4.74 -4.35 -4.23
C LYS A 162 -5.56 -3.60 -3.17
N HIS A 163 -5.93 -2.34 -3.42
CA HIS A 163 -6.70 -1.54 -2.49
C HIS A 163 -8.16 -1.98 -2.46
N SER A 164 -8.50 -2.74 -1.42
CA SER A 164 -9.88 -3.12 -1.10
C SER A 164 -10.78 -1.92 -0.74
N SER A 165 -10.21 -0.77 -0.36
CA SER A 165 -10.97 0.42 0.08
C SER A 165 -10.53 1.72 -0.61
N LEU A 166 -10.65 1.77 -1.95
CA LEU A 166 -10.40 2.98 -2.73
C LEU A 166 -11.22 4.19 -2.26
N GLU A 167 -12.43 3.96 -1.74
CA GLU A 167 -13.27 5.01 -1.15
C GLU A 167 -12.64 5.63 0.11
N ALA A 168 -12.15 4.80 1.04
CA ALA A 168 -11.52 5.28 2.26
C ALA A 168 -10.26 6.12 1.96
N LEU A 169 -9.46 5.69 0.99
CA LEU A 169 -8.35 6.49 0.48
C LEU A 169 -8.84 7.84 -0.06
N GLY A 170 -9.89 7.85 -0.88
CA GLY A 170 -10.47 9.07 -1.43
C GLY A 170 -10.91 10.06 -0.36
N GLN A 171 -11.57 9.59 0.71
CA GLN A 171 -11.98 10.45 1.82
C GLN A 171 -10.77 11.00 2.60
N THR A 172 -9.77 10.17 2.89
CA THR A 172 -8.56 10.61 3.58
C THR A 172 -7.76 11.62 2.75
N LEU A 173 -7.64 11.43 1.44
CA LEU A 173 -6.98 12.42 0.58
C LEU A 173 -7.75 13.74 0.52
N LYS A 174 -9.08 13.73 0.53
CA LYS A 174 -9.88 14.96 0.63
C LYS A 174 -9.63 15.68 1.96
N SER A 175 -9.57 14.93 3.06
CA SER A 175 -9.23 15.46 4.39
C SER A 175 -7.83 16.09 4.40
N PHE A 176 -6.82 15.41 3.86
CA PHE A 176 -5.46 15.97 3.72
C PHE A 176 -5.46 17.28 2.96
N ARG A 177 -6.16 17.32 1.83
CA ARG A 177 -6.26 18.55 1.03
C ARG A 177 -6.91 19.70 1.80
N HIS A 178 -7.96 19.42 2.56
CA HIS A 178 -8.60 20.44 3.40
C HIS A 178 -7.60 20.99 4.43
N LYS A 179 -6.94 20.11 5.19
CA LYS A 179 -5.93 20.50 6.19
C LYS A 179 -4.75 21.26 5.57
N ASN A 180 -4.32 20.88 4.37
CA ASN A 180 -3.24 21.57 3.66
C ASN A 180 -3.64 22.97 3.20
N VAL A 181 -4.86 23.13 2.67
CA VAL A 181 -5.36 24.45 2.25
C VAL A 181 -5.51 25.37 3.46
N GLU A 182 -6.04 24.86 4.57
CA GLU A 182 -6.15 25.61 5.82
C GLU A 182 -4.78 26.06 6.32
N ALA A 183 -3.79 25.16 6.39
CA ALA A 183 -2.44 25.49 6.81
C ALA A 183 -1.73 26.49 5.87
N LEU A 184 -2.00 26.43 4.57
CA LEU A 184 -1.43 27.35 3.57
C LEU A 184 -2.10 28.73 3.58
N ALA A 185 -3.31 28.84 4.10
CA ALA A 185 -4.06 30.11 4.21
C ALA A 185 -3.89 30.78 5.58
N GLY A 186 -3.39 30.05 6.58
CA GLY A 186 -3.10 30.57 7.90
C GLY A 186 -1.72 31.23 8.01
N ASP A 187 -1.35 31.54 9.25
CA ASP A 187 -0.11 32.26 9.59
C ASP A 187 1.10 31.30 9.74
N GLU A 188 1.15 30.19 9.00
CA GLU A 188 2.32 29.28 9.03
C GLU A 188 3.51 29.97 8.36
N GLU A 189 4.50 30.39 9.14
CA GLU A 189 5.68 31.12 8.66
C GLU A 189 6.84 30.20 8.24
N ASP A 190 6.82 28.92 8.65
CA ASP A 190 7.86 27.96 8.30
C ASP A 190 7.79 27.61 6.79
N ALA A 191 8.69 28.21 6.02
CA ALA A 191 8.80 28.00 4.58
C ALA A 191 9.01 26.53 4.19
N ALA A 192 9.74 25.75 4.98
CA ALA A 192 9.96 24.33 4.72
C ALA A 192 8.67 23.53 4.93
N ARG A 193 7.94 23.83 6.01
CA ARG A 193 6.65 23.21 6.30
C ARG A 193 5.57 23.59 5.28
N LEU A 194 5.52 24.85 4.86
CA LEU A 194 4.68 25.31 3.75
C LEU A 194 4.98 24.57 2.44
N ALA A 195 6.26 24.30 2.15
CA ALA A 195 6.65 23.53 0.96
C ALA A 195 6.15 22.07 1.04
N LEU A 196 6.22 21.45 2.22
CA LEU A 196 5.67 20.12 2.45
C LEU A 196 4.15 20.08 2.25
N PHE A 197 3.40 21.07 2.76
CA PHE A 197 1.95 21.16 2.53
C PHE A 197 1.61 21.26 1.04
N LYS A 198 2.34 22.08 0.28
CA LYS A 198 2.18 22.20 -1.18
C LYS A 198 2.47 20.89 -1.90
N GLU A 199 3.54 20.20 -1.53
CA GLU A 199 3.91 18.92 -2.14
C GLU A 199 2.88 17.82 -1.82
N ALA A 200 2.46 17.72 -0.57
CA ALA A 200 1.48 16.74 -0.14
C ALA A 200 0.10 16.97 -0.81
N ASP A 201 -0.34 18.23 -0.93
CA ASP A 201 -1.57 18.57 -1.67
C ASP A 201 -1.44 18.23 -3.16
N LYS A 202 -0.29 18.51 -3.79
CA LYS A 202 -0.01 18.12 -5.19
C LYS A 202 -0.17 16.61 -5.39
N HIS A 203 0.45 15.77 -4.55
CA HIS A 203 0.30 14.32 -4.65
C HIS A 203 -1.13 13.86 -4.40
N SER A 204 -1.80 14.43 -3.39
CA SER A 204 -3.19 14.11 -3.07
C SER A 204 -4.14 14.43 -4.24
N LYS A 205 -3.97 15.58 -4.91
CA LYS A 205 -4.71 15.97 -6.11
C LYS A 205 -4.52 14.97 -7.24
N VAL A 206 -3.28 14.57 -7.53
CA VAL A 206 -2.98 13.61 -8.60
C VAL A 206 -3.63 12.25 -8.32
N ILE A 207 -3.52 11.75 -7.08
CA ILE A 207 -4.11 10.46 -6.71
C ILE A 207 -5.64 10.52 -6.76
N LEU A 208 -6.26 11.59 -6.26
CA LEU A 208 -7.72 11.80 -6.38
C LEU A 208 -8.17 11.82 -7.84
N GLY A 209 -7.45 12.53 -8.71
CA GLY A 209 -7.74 12.56 -10.15
C GLY A 209 -7.66 11.17 -10.79
N LYS A 210 -6.67 10.36 -10.39
CA LYS A 210 -6.56 8.96 -10.83
C LYS A 210 -7.73 8.10 -10.32
N LEU A 211 -8.16 8.31 -9.08
CA LEU A 211 -9.29 7.61 -8.47
C LEU A 211 -10.61 7.89 -9.22
N SER A 212 -10.86 9.16 -9.57
CA SER A 212 -12.06 9.56 -10.32
C SER A 212 -12.11 8.97 -11.74
N ARG A 213 -10.95 8.85 -12.41
CA ARG A 213 -10.87 8.31 -13.78
C ARG A 213 -11.10 6.80 -13.84
N GLY A 214 -10.74 6.04 -12.79
CA GLY A 214 -10.95 4.59 -12.71
C GLY A 214 -12.43 4.16 -12.65
N HIS A 215 -13.33 5.07 -12.27
CA HIS A 215 -14.79 4.83 -12.23
C HIS A 215 -15.53 5.38 -13.47
N GLY A 216 -14.83 6.11 -14.35
CA GLY A 216 -15.45 6.91 -15.41
C GLY A 216 -15.81 6.17 -16.70
N CYS A 217 -15.31 4.95 -16.92
CA CYS A 217 -15.55 4.25 -18.20
C CYS A 217 -16.88 3.48 -18.27
N VAL A 218 -17.51 3.17 -17.14
CA VAL A 218 -18.75 2.36 -17.14
C VAL A 218 -20.00 3.22 -17.41
N LYS A 219 -19.99 4.49 -17.00
CA LYS A 219 -21.15 5.39 -17.19
C LYS A 219 -21.26 5.94 -18.61
N SER A 220 -20.16 6.06 -19.35
CA SER A 220 -20.19 6.51 -20.76
C SER A 220 -20.87 5.50 -21.68
N MET A 221 -20.72 4.18 -21.44
CA MET A 221 -21.36 3.16 -22.27
C MET A 221 -22.88 3.13 -22.10
N ALA A 222 -23.39 3.43 -20.90
CA ALA A 222 -24.84 3.48 -20.63
C ALA A 222 -25.52 4.63 -21.40
N PHE A 223 -24.85 5.76 -21.61
CA PHE A 223 -25.41 6.87 -22.39
C PHE A 223 -25.39 6.63 -23.90
N VAL A 224 -24.42 5.85 -24.42
CA VAL A 224 -24.41 5.46 -25.85
C VAL A 224 -25.57 4.52 -26.18
N ILE A 225 -25.97 3.65 -25.25
CA ILE A 225 -27.11 2.73 -25.45
C ILE A 225 -28.45 3.49 -25.48
N ILE A 226 -28.62 4.53 -24.65
CA ILE A 226 -29.87 5.32 -24.64
C ILE A 226 -29.98 6.20 -25.90
N ALA A 227 -28.87 6.74 -26.41
CA ALA A 227 -28.88 7.53 -27.65
C ALA A 227 -29.26 6.68 -28.88
N LEU A 228 -28.84 5.42 -28.95
CA LEU A 228 -29.25 4.49 -30.00
C LEU A 228 -30.72 4.09 -29.92
N ALA A 229 -31.27 3.94 -28.71
CA ALA A 229 -32.68 3.61 -28.51
C ALA A 229 -33.63 4.75 -28.91
N VAL A 230 -33.26 6.01 -28.63
CA VAL A 230 -34.08 7.19 -29.00
C VAL A 230 -33.96 7.51 -30.50
N GLY A 231 -32.79 7.28 -31.10
CA GLY A 231 -32.59 7.44 -32.55
C GLY A 231 -33.39 6.44 -33.40
N ALA A 232 -33.63 5.24 -32.89
CA ALA A 232 -34.44 4.22 -33.59
C ALA A 232 -35.95 4.50 -33.56
N THR A 233 -36.44 5.32 -32.61
CA THR A 233 -37.88 5.60 -32.48
C THR A 233 -38.40 6.76 -33.34
N LEU A 234 -37.52 7.55 -33.94
CA LEU A 234 -37.90 8.73 -34.73
C LEU A 234 -37.82 8.52 -36.26
N VAL A 235 -37.45 7.32 -36.73
CA VAL A 235 -37.42 6.99 -38.16
C VAL A 235 -38.36 5.82 -38.42
N SER A 236 -39.50 6.10 -39.04
CA SER A 236 -40.47 5.12 -39.56
C SER A 236 -41.09 5.70 -40.84
N PRO A 237 -41.60 4.91 -41.81
CA PRO A 237 -41.29 3.52 -42.18
C PRO A 237 -40.86 3.39 -43.67
N SER A 238 -40.52 2.17 -44.08
CA SER A 238 -40.23 1.67 -45.45
C SER A 238 -38.74 1.56 -45.81
N MET A 239 -38.20 0.36 -45.55
CA MET A 239 -37.25 -0.26 -46.46
C MET A 239 -37.37 -1.78 -46.30
N GLU A 240 -38.15 -2.40 -47.20
CA GLU A 240 -38.19 -3.84 -47.38
C GLU A 240 -36.79 -4.37 -47.76
N SER A 241 -36.47 -5.55 -47.22
CA SER A 241 -35.34 -6.42 -47.54
C SER A 241 -33.93 -5.92 -47.16
N TRP A 242 -33.55 -6.15 -45.90
CA TRP A 242 -32.14 -6.41 -45.55
C TRP A 242 -31.94 -7.90 -45.29
N ASP A 243 -31.21 -8.53 -46.22
CA ASP A 243 -30.86 -9.94 -46.22
C ASP A 243 -29.73 -10.22 -45.20
N TRP A 244 -30.11 -10.87 -44.10
CA TRP A 244 -29.25 -11.15 -42.95
C TRP A 244 -28.13 -12.16 -43.24
N ASN A 245 -28.13 -12.83 -44.39
CA ASN A 245 -27.10 -13.81 -44.76
C ASN A 245 -25.73 -13.19 -45.13
N LYS A 246 -25.63 -11.87 -45.31
CA LYS A 246 -24.33 -11.20 -45.55
C LYS A 246 -23.56 -10.83 -44.29
N PHE A 247 -24.22 -10.75 -43.13
CA PHE A 247 -23.56 -10.34 -41.88
C PHE A 247 -22.87 -11.50 -41.14
N SER A 248 -23.24 -12.76 -41.41
CA SER A 248 -22.61 -13.94 -40.80
C SER A 248 -21.21 -14.27 -41.36
N VAL A 249 -20.90 -13.81 -42.58
CA VAL A 249 -19.59 -14.04 -43.22
C VAL A 249 -18.50 -13.14 -42.62
N LEU A 250 -18.84 -11.95 -42.12
CA LEU A 250 -17.88 -11.02 -41.51
C LEU A 250 -17.45 -11.43 -40.10
N PHE A 251 -18.29 -12.20 -39.38
CA PHE A 251 -18.04 -12.62 -37.99
C PHE A 251 -17.39 -14.00 -37.82
N SER A 252 -17.24 -14.78 -38.89
CA SER A 252 -16.55 -16.08 -38.86
C SER A 252 -15.08 -16.02 -39.30
N ALA A 253 -14.59 -14.85 -39.73
CA ALA A 253 -13.22 -14.68 -40.21
C ALA A 253 -12.34 -13.86 -39.25
N HIS A 254 -12.27 -14.21 -37.96
CA HIS A 254 -11.08 -13.94 -37.13
C HIS A 254 -11.02 -14.77 -35.83
N GLN A 255 -11.30 -16.07 -35.94
CA GLN A 255 -10.78 -17.09 -35.00
C GLN A 255 -10.39 -18.33 -35.80
N SER A 256 -9.15 -18.35 -36.30
CA SER A 256 -8.26 -19.51 -36.53
C SER A 256 -7.28 -19.23 -37.66
N SER A 257 -6.13 -18.61 -37.36
CA SER A 257 -4.85 -19.30 -37.21
C SER A 257 -3.77 -18.33 -36.77
#